data_AF-A0A7W0YMX8-F1
#
_entry.id   AF-A0A7W0YMX8-F1
#
_cell.length_a   1.000
_cell.length_b   1.000
_cell.length_c   1.000
_cell.angle_alpha   90.00
_cell.angle_beta   90.00
_cell.angle_gamma   90.00
#
_symmetry.space_group_name_H-M   'P 1'
#
loop_
_entity.id
_entity.type
_entity.pdbx_description
1 polymer ?
#
loop_
_entity_poly.entity_id
_entity_poly.type
_entity_poly.pdbx_seq_one_letter_code
_entity_poly.pdbx_strand_id
1 'polypeptide(L)'
;MRPAERSHRLTAGVLLLFAVLFTFLMSIGGKKFDRYLLPVYAPLDLVAAMGWLAAMTWLKNRAHQFGRLGAASLGGVAVAGQFATAIPAFPYYFSYYNPLLGGTAKAPGVMMVGWGEGLDQAARYLNALPGADRLRVSTWFWNGTFSYFFRGPSLPGRFTPDSAALRQWLSTDYCVLYINQRQRGRLPRELVDYVAGLKPVRVVRIQGLEYAQIYHVRASPIPAYLTGERSSRPAGE
;
A
#
# COMPACT_ATOMS: atom_id res chain seq x y z
N MET A 1 3.69 -3.65 -46.63
CA MET A 1 4.05 -4.06 -45.26
C MET A 1 4.71 -5.42 -45.33
N ARG A 2 5.87 -5.60 -44.69
CA ARG A 2 6.53 -6.92 -44.68
C ARG A 2 5.72 -7.89 -43.79
N PRO A 3 5.60 -9.19 -44.12
CA PRO A 3 4.80 -10.15 -43.35
C PRO A 3 5.13 -10.19 -41.84
N ALA A 4 6.41 -10.03 -41.48
CA ALA A 4 6.87 -9.99 -40.08
C ALA A 4 6.35 -8.77 -39.29
N GLU A 5 6.24 -7.59 -39.92
CA GLU A 5 5.73 -6.38 -39.26
C GLU A 5 4.23 -6.49 -38.94
N ARG A 6 3.48 -7.20 -39.80
CA ARG A 6 2.07 -7.49 -39.57
C ARG A 6 1.89 -8.46 -38.39
N SER A 7 2.76 -9.45 -38.28
CA SER A 7 2.76 -10.43 -37.17
C SER A 7 3.04 -9.74 -35.82
N HIS A 8 4.08 -8.91 -35.71
CA HIS A 8 4.39 -8.20 -34.46
C HIS A 8 3.26 -7.27 -34.00
N ARG A 9 2.62 -6.55 -34.93
CA ARG A 9 1.47 -5.69 -34.64
C ARG A 9 0.27 -6.48 -34.13
N LEU A 10 0.00 -7.63 -34.73
CA LEU A 10 -1.06 -8.53 -34.28
C LEU A 10 -0.77 -9.05 -32.87
N THR A 11 0.45 -9.51 -32.61
CA THR A 11 0.87 -9.99 -31.28
C THR A 11 0.74 -8.89 -30.23
N ALA A 12 1.24 -7.69 -30.49
CA ALA A 12 1.08 -6.56 -29.58
C ALA A 12 -0.39 -6.22 -29.33
N GLY A 13 -1.22 -6.25 -30.38
CA GLY A 13 -2.67 -6.04 -30.27
C GLY A 13 -3.36 -7.08 -29.39
N VAL A 14 -3.02 -8.36 -29.54
CA VAL A 14 -3.59 -9.45 -28.72
C VAL A 14 -3.15 -9.33 -27.25
N LEU A 15 -1.87 -9.02 -26.99
CA LEU A 15 -1.36 -8.82 -25.63
C LEU A 15 -2.03 -7.63 -24.94
N LEU A 16 -2.20 -6.52 -25.66
CA LEU A 16 -2.92 -5.35 -25.15
C LEU A 16 -4.41 -5.64 -24.92
N LEU A 17 -5.05 -6.35 -25.85
CA LEU A 17 -6.45 -6.75 -25.71
C LEU A 17 -6.64 -7.64 -24.47
N PHE A 18 -5.75 -8.61 -24.25
CA PHE A 18 -5.74 -9.41 -23.04
C PHE A 18 -5.62 -8.53 -21.79
N ALA A 19 -4.64 -7.63 -21.75
CA ALA A 19 -4.41 -6.76 -20.58
C ALA A 19 -5.65 -5.89 -20.27
N VAL A 20 -6.28 -5.32 -21.30
CA VAL A 20 -7.49 -4.50 -21.16
C VAL A 20 -8.67 -5.35 -20.68
N LEU A 21 -8.97 -6.47 -21.34
CA LEU A 21 -10.10 -7.33 -20.98
C LEU A 21 -9.93 -7.92 -19.57
N PHE A 22 -8.73 -8.36 -19.23
CA PHE A 22 -8.43 -8.91 -17.91
C PHE A 22 -8.57 -7.84 -16.83
N THR A 23 -8.03 -6.63 -17.06
CA THR A 23 -8.17 -5.51 -16.12
C THR A 23 -9.63 -5.12 -15.94
N PHE A 24 -10.40 -5.05 -17.03
CA PHE A 24 -11.83 -4.78 -17.00
C PHE A 24 -12.58 -5.84 -16.17
N LEU A 25 -12.35 -7.13 -16.44
CA LEU A 25 -12.99 -8.23 -15.72
C LEU A 25 -12.67 -8.20 -14.22
N MET A 26 -11.40 -7.96 -13.86
CA MET A 26 -11.00 -7.82 -12.45
C MET A 26 -11.57 -6.56 -11.79
N SER A 27 -11.91 -5.53 -12.57
CA SER A 27 -12.50 -4.28 -12.06
C SER A 27 -13.98 -4.39 -11.73
N ILE A 28 -14.68 -5.41 -12.24
CA ILE A 28 -16.09 -5.70 -11.91
C ILE A 28 -16.22 -6.29 -10.50
N GLY A 29 -15.18 -6.96 -9.99
CA GLY A 29 -15.21 -7.59 -8.67
C GLY A 29 -15.43 -6.58 -7.53
N GLY A 30 -16.32 -6.91 -6.58
CA GLY A 30 -16.61 -6.07 -5.42
C GLY A 30 -15.43 -5.90 -4.43
N LYS A 31 -14.43 -6.80 -4.50
CA LYS A 31 -13.22 -6.75 -3.67
C LYS A 31 -12.00 -6.63 -4.57
N LYS A 32 -11.26 -5.52 -4.45
CA LYS A 32 -10.13 -5.19 -5.34
C LYS A 32 -8.82 -5.11 -4.56
N PHE A 33 -7.83 -5.86 -5.02
CA PHE A 33 -6.44 -5.77 -4.57
C PHE A 33 -5.55 -5.59 -5.80
N ASP A 34 -4.50 -4.78 -5.66
CA ASP A 34 -3.40 -4.62 -6.62
C ASP A 34 -2.97 -5.94 -7.29
N ARG A 35 -2.71 -6.96 -6.48
CA ARG A 35 -2.17 -8.25 -6.94
C ARG A 35 -3.08 -9.01 -7.91
N TYR A 36 -4.36 -8.67 -7.98
CA TYR A 36 -5.27 -9.31 -8.93
C TYR A 36 -4.90 -8.96 -10.37
N LEU A 37 -4.19 -7.86 -10.60
CA LEU A 37 -3.66 -7.48 -11.91
C LEU A 37 -2.28 -8.09 -12.19
N LEU A 38 -1.70 -8.91 -11.31
CA LEU A 38 -0.39 -9.54 -11.56
C LEU A 38 -0.27 -10.20 -12.95
N PRO A 39 -1.29 -10.92 -13.44
CA PRO A 39 -1.23 -11.56 -14.76
C PRO A 39 -1.09 -10.60 -15.94
N VAL A 40 -1.48 -9.32 -15.82
CA VAL A 40 -1.36 -8.38 -16.95
C VAL A 40 0.04 -7.81 -17.10
N TYR A 41 0.92 -7.89 -16.10
CA TYR A 41 2.26 -7.30 -16.21
C TYR A 41 3.12 -8.05 -17.23
N ALA A 42 3.12 -9.38 -17.25
CA ALA A 42 3.90 -10.15 -18.22
C ALA A 42 3.60 -9.76 -19.70
N PRO A 43 2.33 -9.71 -20.17
CA PRO A 43 2.03 -9.25 -21.53
C PRO A 43 2.35 -7.77 -21.73
N LEU A 44 2.15 -6.91 -20.73
CA LEU A 44 2.52 -5.50 -20.82
C LEU A 44 4.03 -5.29 -20.94
N ASP A 45 4.84 -6.09 -20.25
CA ASP A 45 6.30 -6.05 -20.32
C ASP A 45 6.79 -6.46 -21.72
N LEU A 46 6.17 -7.48 -22.33
CA LEU A 46 6.44 -7.85 -23.72
C LEU A 46 6.09 -6.71 -24.69
N VAL A 47 4.94 -6.07 -24.51
CA VAL A 47 4.54 -4.91 -25.32
C VAL A 47 5.50 -3.74 -25.11
N ALA A 48 5.91 -3.47 -23.88
CA ALA A 48 6.88 -2.43 -23.55
C ALA A 48 8.24 -2.72 -24.22
N ALA A 49 8.73 -3.95 -24.17
CA ALA A 49 9.97 -4.36 -24.84
C ALA A 49 9.90 -4.17 -26.36
N MET A 50 8.79 -4.56 -27.00
CA MET A 50 8.56 -4.28 -28.42
C MET A 50 8.54 -2.77 -28.72
N GLY A 51 7.92 -1.97 -27.84
CA GLY A 51 7.91 -0.51 -27.93
C GLY A 51 9.30 0.11 -27.86
N TRP A 52 10.13 -0.34 -26.90
CA TRP A 52 11.53 0.10 -26.79
C TRP A 52 12.35 -0.26 -28.02
N LEU A 53 12.22 -1.48 -28.54
CA LEU A 53 12.91 -1.90 -29.78
C LEU A 53 12.49 -1.05 -30.98
N ALA A 54 11.19 -0.76 -31.11
CA ALA A 54 10.67 0.10 -32.16
C ALA A 54 11.19 1.54 -32.01
N ALA A 55 11.20 2.08 -30.79
CA ALA A 55 11.72 3.42 -30.50
C ALA A 55 13.22 3.52 -30.80
N MET A 56 14.02 2.53 -30.42
CA MET A 56 15.46 2.50 -30.72
C MET A 56 15.72 2.40 -32.23
N THR A 57 14.95 1.59 -32.95
CA THR A 57 15.07 1.48 -34.42
C THR A 57 14.69 2.80 -35.11
N TRP A 58 13.60 3.43 -34.66
CA TRP A 58 13.16 4.75 -35.12
C TRP A 58 14.24 5.81 -34.90
N LEU A 59 14.86 5.80 -33.71
CA LEU A 59 15.88 6.76 -33.32
C LEU A 59 17.18 6.56 -34.11
N LYS A 60 17.58 5.30 -34.33
CA LYS A 60 18.71 4.95 -35.20
C LYS A 60 18.50 5.46 -36.63
N ASN A 61 17.30 5.25 -37.19
CA ASN A 61 16.98 5.67 -38.56
C ASN A 61 16.93 7.20 -38.70
N ARG A 62 16.60 7.93 -37.64
CA ARG A 62 16.63 9.40 -37.59
C ARG A 62 17.91 9.98 -36.99
N ALA A 63 18.91 9.16 -36.67
CA ALA A 63 20.15 9.64 -36.05
C ALA A 63 20.93 10.61 -36.97
N HIS A 64 20.77 10.48 -38.30
CA HIS A 64 21.33 11.44 -39.26
C HIS A 64 20.64 12.82 -39.21
N GLN A 65 19.38 12.90 -38.77
CA GLN A 65 18.62 14.14 -38.66
C GLN A 65 18.88 14.85 -37.32
N PHE A 66 19.04 14.10 -36.23
CA PHE A 66 19.25 14.64 -34.87
C PHE A 66 20.72 14.68 -34.42
N GLY A 67 21.63 14.06 -35.18
CA GLY A 67 22.99 13.75 -34.72
C GLY A 67 23.01 12.62 -33.69
N ARG A 68 24.15 11.91 -33.58
CA ARG A 68 24.32 10.78 -32.65
C ARG A 68 24.13 11.20 -31.19
N LEU A 69 24.60 12.39 -30.81
CA LEU A 69 24.44 12.95 -29.48
C LEU A 69 22.97 13.26 -29.16
N GLY A 70 22.21 13.85 -30.10
CA GLY A 70 20.79 14.13 -29.91
C GLY A 70 19.95 12.87 -29.72
N ALA A 71 20.23 11.84 -30.53
CA ALA A 71 19.64 10.51 -30.36
C ALA A 71 19.97 9.90 -28.99
N ALA A 72 21.23 9.91 -28.58
CA ALA A 72 21.64 9.40 -27.27
C ALA A 72 20.96 10.16 -26.11
N SER A 73 20.89 11.49 -26.20
CA SER A 73 20.22 12.32 -25.19
C SER A 73 18.73 12.02 -25.06
N LEU A 74 18.00 11.82 -26.16
CA LEU A 74 16.59 11.43 -26.12
C LEU A 74 16.39 10.08 -25.44
N GLY A 75 17.24 9.09 -25.75
CA GLY A 75 17.23 7.80 -25.07
C GLY A 75 17.54 7.94 -23.57
N GLY A 76 18.55 8.74 -23.23
CA GLY A 76 18.92 9.06 -21.86
C GLY A 76 17.80 9.71 -21.07
N VAL A 77 17.09 10.68 -21.65
CA VAL A 77 15.92 11.34 -21.04
C VAL A 77 14.79 10.33 -20.82
N ALA A 78 14.51 9.44 -21.77
CA ALA A 78 13.47 8.43 -21.61
C ALA A 78 13.78 7.46 -20.47
N VAL A 79 15.03 7.01 -20.37
CA VAL A 79 15.49 6.14 -19.26
C VAL A 79 15.48 6.89 -17.93
N ALA A 80 15.98 8.13 -17.88
CA ALA A 80 15.95 8.97 -16.70
C ALA A 80 14.51 9.21 -16.22
N GLY A 81 13.56 9.39 -17.14
CA GLY A 81 12.13 9.51 -16.83
C GLY A 81 11.56 8.25 -16.16
N GLN A 82 11.98 7.05 -16.56
CA GLN A 82 11.58 5.80 -15.89
C GLN A 82 12.16 5.70 -14.47
N PHE A 83 13.41 6.11 -14.28
CA PHE A 83 13.99 6.15 -12.94
C PHE A 83 13.33 7.20 -12.06
N ALA A 84 12.97 8.35 -12.62
CA ALA A 84 12.30 9.42 -11.89
C ALA A 84 10.93 9.00 -11.34
N THR A 85 10.24 8.05 -11.97
CA THR A 85 8.97 7.50 -11.46
C THR A 85 9.16 6.34 -10.48
N ALA A 86 10.20 5.53 -10.65
CA ALA A 86 10.45 4.35 -9.81
C ALA A 86 11.19 4.67 -8.50
N ILE A 87 12.23 5.52 -8.55
CA ILE A 87 13.11 5.81 -7.40
C ILE A 87 12.33 6.39 -6.20
N PRO A 88 11.39 7.34 -6.36
CA PRO A 88 10.66 7.89 -5.22
C PRO A 88 9.82 6.84 -4.47
N ALA A 89 9.52 5.72 -5.12
CA ALA A 89 8.78 4.64 -4.49
C ALA A 89 9.67 3.67 -3.69
N PHE A 90 11.00 3.71 -3.84
CA PHE A 90 11.90 2.88 -3.03
C PHE A 90 11.81 3.22 -1.53
N PRO A 91 11.83 2.24 -0.61
CA PRO A 91 11.83 0.78 -0.83
C PRO A 91 10.43 0.17 -0.95
N TYR A 92 9.37 0.97 -0.95
CA TYR A 92 7.96 0.54 -0.97
C TYR A 92 7.32 0.68 -2.36
N TYR A 93 7.78 -0.14 -3.31
CA TYR A 93 7.29 -0.06 -4.70
C TYR A 93 5.78 -0.32 -4.84
N PHE A 94 5.17 -1.14 -3.97
CA PHE A 94 3.71 -1.33 -3.94
C PHE A 94 2.93 -0.08 -3.50
N SER A 95 3.59 0.92 -2.93
CA SER A 95 2.98 2.20 -2.59
C SER A 95 2.99 3.21 -3.74
N TYR A 96 3.53 2.85 -4.92
CA TYR A 96 3.44 3.68 -6.12
C TYR A 96 2.04 3.64 -6.72
N TYR A 97 1.47 4.82 -6.98
CA TYR A 97 0.20 4.98 -7.68
C TYR A 97 0.35 6.02 -8.80
N ASN A 98 -0.26 5.74 -9.95
CA ASN A 98 -0.12 6.60 -11.13
C ASN A 98 -0.58 8.05 -10.85
N PRO A 99 0.30 9.06 -10.93
CA PRO A 99 -0.05 10.46 -10.67
C PRO A 99 -1.16 10.99 -11.60
N LEU A 100 -1.23 10.49 -12.84
CA LEU A 100 -2.26 10.89 -13.82
C LEU A 100 -3.68 10.43 -13.40
N LEU A 101 -3.77 9.43 -12.53
CA LEU A 101 -5.03 8.92 -11.98
C LEU A 101 -5.29 9.45 -10.55
N GLY A 102 -4.56 10.51 -10.14
CA GLY A 102 -4.65 11.13 -8.83
C GLY A 102 -3.72 10.52 -7.76
N GLY A 103 -2.87 9.57 -8.15
CA GLY A 103 -1.77 9.06 -7.34
C GLY A 103 -2.18 8.53 -5.96
N THR A 104 -1.26 8.64 -5.02
CA THR A 104 -1.35 8.08 -3.67
C THR A 104 -2.54 8.61 -2.86
N ALA A 105 -2.98 9.85 -3.14
CA ALA A 105 -4.12 10.46 -2.46
C ALA A 105 -5.47 9.82 -2.84
N LYS A 106 -5.61 9.35 -4.09
CA LYS A 106 -6.86 8.72 -4.57
C LYS A 106 -6.91 7.22 -4.32
N ALA A 107 -5.77 6.55 -4.18
CA ALA A 107 -5.69 5.10 -4.05
C ALA A 107 -6.62 4.49 -2.97
N PRO A 108 -6.70 5.04 -1.73
CA PRO A 108 -7.55 4.46 -0.69
C PRO A 108 -9.06 4.50 -1.00
N GLY A 109 -9.49 5.37 -1.92
CA GLY A 109 -10.89 5.51 -2.30
C GLY A 109 -11.35 4.55 -3.40
N VAL A 110 -10.42 3.90 -4.11
CA VAL A 110 -10.74 3.04 -5.28
C VAL A 110 -10.30 1.58 -5.10
N MET A 111 -9.44 1.31 -4.12
CA MET A 111 -8.94 -0.03 -3.83
C MET A 111 -8.50 -0.16 -2.36
N MET A 112 -8.32 -1.41 -1.91
CA MET A 112 -7.68 -1.65 -0.62
C MET A 112 -6.17 -1.40 -0.72
N VAL A 113 -5.65 -0.66 0.25
CA VAL A 113 -4.25 -0.33 0.42
C VAL A 113 -3.75 -0.98 1.72
N GLY A 114 -2.47 -1.30 1.77
CA GLY A 114 -1.83 -1.81 2.98
C GLY A 114 -1.80 -3.34 3.06
N TRP A 115 -0.71 -3.90 2.55
CA TRP A 115 -0.28 -5.29 2.68
C TRP A 115 0.79 -5.51 3.76
N GLY A 116 1.43 -4.45 4.20
CA GLY A 116 2.36 -4.45 5.33
C GLY A 116 3.44 -3.36 5.24
N GLU A 117 3.35 -2.52 4.21
CA GLU A 117 4.18 -1.35 4.01
C GLU A 117 4.16 -0.47 5.26
N GLY A 118 5.34 -0.13 5.76
CA GLY A 118 5.50 0.71 6.94
C GLY A 118 5.27 0.00 8.27
N LEU A 119 4.81 -1.25 8.31
CA LEU A 119 4.78 -2.01 9.57
C LEU A 119 6.20 -2.32 10.08
N ASP A 120 7.16 -2.41 9.17
CA ASP A 120 8.58 -2.44 9.51
C ASP A 120 9.04 -1.14 10.18
N GLN A 121 8.60 0.03 9.70
CA GLN A 121 8.89 1.32 10.35
C GLN A 121 8.20 1.43 11.71
N ALA A 122 6.96 0.95 11.84
CA ALA A 122 6.25 0.91 13.10
C ALA A 122 6.99 0.03 14.13
N ALA A 123 7.41 -1.16 13.71
CA ALA A 123 8.20 -2.07 14.53
C ALA A 123 9.56 -1.46 14.91
N ARG A 124 10.30 -0.85 13.97
CA ARG A 124 11.58 -0.19 14.26
C ARG A 124 11.43 0.96 15.26
N TYR A 125 10.38 1.77 15.12
CA TYR A 125 10.09 2.82 16.10
C TYR A 125 9.88 2.24 17.51
N LEU A 126 9.04 1.21 17.64
CA LEU A 126 8.78 0.56 18.92
C LEU A 126 10.02 -0.16 19.48
N ASN A 127 10.86 -0.74 18.61
CA ASN A 127 12.13 -1.36 18.98
C ASN A 127 13.18 -0.37 19.50
N ALA A 128 13.03 0.92 19.20
CA ALA A 128 13.92 1.97 19.69
C ALA A 128 13.54 2.47 21.10
N LEU A 129 12.39 2.03 21.63
CA LEU A 129 11.96 2.39 22.97
C LEU A 129 12.70 1.55 24.03
N PRO A 130 12.89 2.09 25.25
CA PRO A 130 13.47 1.32 26.36
C PRO A 130 12.66 0.05 26.66
N GLY A 131 13.34 -1.08 26.81
CA GLY A 131 12.71 -2.36 27.14
C GLY A 131 11.79 -2.91 26.05
N ALA A 132 12.09 -2.64 24.78
CA ALA A 132 11.26 -3.07 23.64
C ALA A 132 10.95 -4.57 23.58
N ASP A 133 11.84 -5.42 24.11
CA ASP A 133 11.68 -6.86 24.26
C ASP A 133 10.52 -7.24 25.21
N ARG A 134 10.12 -6.32 26.09
CA ARG A 134 9.04 -6.50 27.07
C ARG A 134 7.76 -5.77 26.69
N LEU A 135 7.83 -4.87 25.69
CA LEU A 135 6.67 -4.12 25.21
C LEU A 135 5.69 -5.06 24.48
N ARG A 136 4.45 -5.08 24.96
CA ARG A 136 3.34 -5.85 24.42
C ARG A 136 2.54 -4.98 23.47
N VAL A 137 2.52 -5.35 22.19
CA VAL A 137 1.95 -4.50 21.13
C VAL A 137 0.77 -5.19 20.46
N SER A 138 -0.41 -4.60 20.55
CA SER A 138 -1.62 -5.09 19.89
C SER A 138 -1.70 -4.59 18.45
N THR A 139 -1.91 -5.50 17.49
CA THR A 139 -2.09 -5.16 16.08
C THR A 139 -2.84 -6.26 15.33
N TRP A 140 -3.48 -5.92 14.20
CA TRP A 140 -4.06 -6.94 13.32
C TRP A 140 -2.98 -7.82 12.67
N PHE A 141 -1.79 -7.28 12.44
CA PHE A 141 -0.67 -8.00 11.83
C PHE A 141 0.22 -8.70 12.87
N TRP A 142 -0.37 -9.14 13.98
CA TRP A 142 0.33 -9.71 15.14
C TRP A 142 1.06 -11.03 14.85
N ASN A 143 0.63 -11.75 13.82
CA ASN A 143 1.24 -12.98 13.30
C ASN A 143 1.68 -12.80 11.83
N GLY A 144 1.96 -11.56 11.42
CA GLY A 144 2.28 -11.22 10.04
C GLY A 144 3.54 -10.36 9.93
N THR A 145 3.52 -9.42 8.99
CA THR A 145 4.66 -8.55 8.66
C THR A 145 5.17 -7.76 9.87
N PHE A 146 4.29 -7.28 10.76
CA PHE A 146 4.72 -6.55 11.96
C PHE A 146 5.56 -7.43 12.91
N SER A 147 5.10 -8.65 13.21
CA SER A 147 5.79 -9.54 14.16
C SER A 147 7.13 -10.05 13.66
N TYR A 148 7.37 -10.04 12.35
CA TYR A 148 8.68 -10.36 11.79
C TYR A 148 9.75 -9.32 12.16
N PHE A 149 9.38 -8.04 12.29
CA PHE A 149 10.30 -6.96 12.58
C PHE A 149 10.32 -6.53 14.05
N PHE A 150 9.25 -6.78 14.80
CA PHE A 150 9.12 -6.37 16.19
C PHE A 150 9.76 -7.39 17.14
N ARG A 151 10.55 -6.91 18.12
CA ARG A 151 11.31 -7.79 19.03
C ARG A 151 10.50 -8.29 20.23
N GLY A 152 9.51 -7.50 20.67
CA GLY A 152 8.67 -7.84 21.81
C GLY A 152 7.44 -8.69 21.44
N PRO A 153 6.59 -9.02 22.42
CA PRO A 153 5.36 -9.76 22.17
C PRO A 153 4.35 -8.97 21.31
N SER A 154 4.01 -9.50 20.15
CA SER A 154 2.87 -9.04 19.34
C SER A 154 1.60 -9.76 19.75
N LEU A 155 0.57 -9.00 20.10
CA LEU A 155 -0.73 -9.50 20.54
C LEU A 155 -1.79 -9.30 19.45
N PRO A 156 -2.76 -10.22 19.32
CA PRO A 156 -3.86 -10.06 18.38
C PRO A 156 -4.63 -8.76 18.60
N GLY A 157 -4.99 -8.05 17.53
CA GLY A 157 -5.86 -6.86 17.59
C GLY A 157 -7.31 -7.17 18.00
N ARG A 158 -7.53 -7.70 19.20
CA ARG A 158 -8.87 -7.94 19.77
C ARG A 158 -9.43 -6.62 20.28
N PHE A 159 -10.32 -6.04 19.48
CA PHE A 159 -10.99 -4.78 19.80
C PHE A 159 -12.49 -4.96 20.06
N THR A 160 -13.00 -6.19 20.05
CA THR A 160 -14.40 -6.51 20.34
C THR A 160 -14.72 -6.30 21.83
N PRO A 161 -15.91 -5.79 22.19
CA PRO A 161 -16.30 -5.58 23.59
C PRO A 161 -16.59 -6.91 24.29
N ASP A 162 -15.53 -7.53 24.83
CA ASP A 162 -15.63 -8.70 25.68
C ASP A 162 -14.58 -8.67 26.81
N SER A 163 -14.75 -9.54 27.81
CA SER A 163 -13.85 -9.58 28.97
C SER A 163 -12.41 -9.94 28.59
N ALA A 164 -12.19 -10.65 27.48
CA ALA A 164 -10.86 -10.99 27.01
C ALA A 164 -10.18 -9.78 26.37
N ALA A 165 -10.90 -8.94 25.64
CA ALA A 165 -10.41 -7.70 25.07
C ALA A 165 -10.03 -6.68 26.15
N LEU A 166 -10.82 -6.55 27.23
CA LEU A 166 -10.45 -5.71 28.37
C LEU A 166 -9.14 -6.19 29.03
N ARG A 167 -9.03 -7.49 29.34
CA ARG A 167 -7.79 -8.06 29.89
C ARG A 167 -6.60 -7.84 28.96
N GLN A 168 -6.82 -7.98 27.65
CA GLN A 168 -5.78 -7.75 26.67
C GLN A 168 -5.35 -6.28 26.65
N TRP A 169 -6.31 -5.34 26.64
CA TRP A 169 -6.06 -3.90 26.69
C TRP A 169 -5.20 -3.53 27.90
N LEU A 170 -5.56 -3.99 29.09
CA LEU A 170 -4.81 -3.76 30.33
C LEU A 170 -3.39 -4.33 30.30
N SER A 171 -3.16 -5.38 29.49
CA SER A 171 -1.85 -5.99 29.29
C SER A 171 -1.07 -5.42 28.09
N THR A 172 -1.62 -4.45 27.36
CA THR A 172 -1.04 -3.90 26.13
C THR A 172 -0.37 -2.56 26.43
N ASP A 173 0.84 -2.35 25.93
CA ASP A 173 1.56 -1.08 26.04
C ASP A 173 1.19 -0.16 24.87
N TYR A 174 1.24 -0.69 23.65
CA TYR A 174 0.96 0.04 22.42
C TYR A 174 -0.03 -0.67 21.52
N CYS A 175 -0.81 0.11 20.79
CA CYS A 175 -1.70 -0.37 19.74
C CYS A 175 -1.26 0.20 18.38
N VAL A 176 -1.13 -0.66 17.37
CA VAL A 176 -0.83 -0.27 15.99
C VAL A 176 -2.05 -0.51 15.12
N LEU A 177 -2.76 0.57 14.80
CA LEU A 177 -3.88 0.57 13.86
C LEU A 177 -3.36 0.79 12.44
N TYR A 178 -3.86 -0.01 11.51
CA TYR A 178 -3.38 -0.03 10.12
C TYR A 178 -4.48 0.34 9.14
N ILE A 179 -4.12 1.00 8.03
CA ILE A 179 -5.05 1.56 7.04
C ILE A 179 -6.07 0.53 6.54
N ASN A 180 -5.65 -0.71 6.29
CA ASN A 180 -6.53 -1.74 5.75
C ASN A 180 -7.68 -2.14 6.69
N GLN A 181 -7.53 -1.93 8.00
CA GLN A 181 -8.54 -2.27 9.01
C GLN A 181 -9.70 -1.27 8.91
N ARG A 182 -9.35 0.01 8.75
CA ARG A 182 -10.29 1.11 8.52
C ARG A 182 -11.04 0.92 7.21
N GLN A 183 -10.34 0.66 6.10
CA GLN A 183 -10.96 0.48 4.78
C GLN A 183 -11.93 -0.72 4.71
N ARG A 184 -11.68 -1.78 5.49
CA ARG A 184 -12.56 -2.96 5.53
C ARG A 184 -13.79 -2.78 6.41
N GLY A 185 -13.92 -1.66 7.12
CA GLY A 185 -14.97 -1.48 8.13
C GLY A 185 -14.89 -2.51 9.26
N ARG A 186 -13.69 -3.04 9.53
CA ARG A 186 -13.48 -4.10 10.54
C ARG A 186 -13.05 -3.57 11.91
N LEU A 187 -12.85 -2.26 12.02
CA LEU A 187 -12.68 -1.62 13.32
C LEU A 187 -14.06 -1.35 13.92
N PRO A 188 -14.31 -1.75 15.18
CA PRO A 188 -15.50 -1.33 15.92
C PRO A 188 -15.60 0.19 15.93
N ARG A 189 -16.81 0.74 15.80
CA ARG A 189 -17.03 2.20 15.77
C ARG A 189 -16.53 2.84 17.05
N GLU A 190 -16.75 2.18 18.17
CA GLU A 190 -16.34 2.59 19.51
C GLU A 190 -14.81 2.72 19.62
N LEU A 191 -14.05 1.81 18.99
CA LEU A 191 -12.59 1.95 18.91
C LEU A 191 -12.20 3.15 18.06
N VAL A 192 -12.86 3.34 16.91
CA VAL A 192 -12.57 4.46 16.00
C VAL A 192 -12.81 5.80 16.69
N ASP A 193 -13.94 5.95 17.38
CA ASP A 193 -14.30 7.15 18.13
C ASP A 193 -13.35 7.39 19.30
N TYR A 194 -13.00 6.32 20.03
CA TYR A 194 -12.04 6.39 21.12
C TYR A 194 -10.66 6.87 20.64
N VAL A 195 -10.10 6.26 19.58
CA VAL A 195 -8.78 6.67 19.08
C VAL A 195 -8.81 8.01 18.35
N ALA A 196 -9.96 8.48 17.89
CA ALA A 196 -10.11 9.83 17.33
C ALA A 196 -9.90 10.92 18.39
N GLY A 197 -10.18 10.63 19.65
CA GLY A 197 -9.85 11.50 20.79
C GLY A 197 -8.39 11.40 21.26
N LEU A 198 -7.61 10.47 20.73
CA LEU A 198 -6.22 10.27 21.11
C LEU A 198 -5.25 10.85 20.07
N LYS A 199 -4.13 11.38 20.56
CA LYS A 199 -3.00 11.74 19.69
C LYS A 199 -2.12 10.51 19.49
N PRO A 200 -1.89 10.03 18.24
CA PRO A 200 -0.95 8.95 18.00
C PRO A 200 0.47 9.39 18.37
N VAL A 201 1.23 8.51 19.03
CA VAL A 201 2.65 8.76 19.35
C VAL A 201 3.52 8.75 18.11
N ARG A 202 3.09 8.01 17.07
CA ARG A 202 3.74 7.97 15.77
C ARG A 202 2.71 7.66 14.69
N VAL A 203 2.85 8.35 13.55
CA VAL A 203 2.14 8.02 12.32
C VAL A 203 3.19 7.65 11.27
N VAL A 204 3.06 6.45 10.70
CA VAL A 204 3.91 5.99 9.60
C VAL A 204 3.27 6.43 8.29
N ARG A 205 4.01 7.25 7.53
CA ARG A 205 3.58 7.74 6.22
C ARG A 205 4.54 7.26 5.15
N ILE A 206 3.98 6.80 4.03
CA ILE A 206 4.73 6.39 2.83
C ILE A 206 4.11 7.14 1.66
N GLN A 207 4.94 7.90 0.94
CA GLN A 207 4.50 8.72 -0.20
C GLN A 207 3.28 9.62 0.13
N GLY A 208 3.26 10.17 1.36
CA GLY A 208 2.18 11.06 1.85
C GLY A 208 0.95 10.35 2.41
N LEU A 209 0.79 9.03 2.21
CA LEU A 209 -0.34 8.27 2.75
C LEU A 209 -0.04 7.71 4.15
N GLU A 210 -1.01 7.80 5.06
CA GLU A 210 -0.94 7.19 6.39
C GLU A 210 -1.21 5.69 6.33
N TYR A 211 -0.19 4.88 6.62
CA TYR A 211 -0.31 3.42 6.64
C TYR A 211 -0.60 2.91 8.04
N ALA A 212 0.12 3.40 9.05
CA ALA A 212 0.00 2.94 10.43
C ALA A 212 -0.05 4.11 11.42
N GLN A 213 -0.86 3.96 12.46
CA GLN A 213 -0.94 4.87 13.59
C GLN A 213 -0.64 4.07 14.86
N ILE A 214 0.28 4.58 15.68
CA ILE A 214 0.73 3.96 16.92
C ILE A 214 0.16 4.78 18.08
N TYR A 215 -0.53 4.11 19.01
CA TYR A 215 -1.12 4.71 20.19
C TYR A 215 -0.50 4.09 21.45
N HIS A 216 -0.19 4.91 22.45
CA HIS A 216 0.29 4.43 23.75
C HIS A 216 -0.92 4.16 24.65
N VAL A 217 -1.44 2.93 24.58
CA VAL A 217 -2.71 2.59 25.21
C VAL A 217 -2.61 2.45 26.72
N ARG A 218 -1.44 2.06 27.27
CA ARG A 218 -1.25 1.96 28.72
C ARG A 218 -1.35 3.33 29.42
N ALA A 219 -0.85 4.38 28.78
CA ALA A 219 -0.97 5.74 29.33
C ALA A 219 -2.27 6.45 28.92
N SER A 220 -3.17 5.76 28.21
CA SER A 220 -4.46 6.31 27.78
C SER A 220 -5.59 5.79 28.69
N PRO A 221 -6.68 6.55 28.86
CA PRO A 221 -7.85 6.10 29.62
C PRO A 221 -8.40 4.78 29.06
N ILE A 222 -8.92 3.89 29.90
CA ILE A 222 -9.54 2.66 29.40
C ILE A 222 -10.79 3.03 28.58
N PRO A 223 -10.98 2.49 27.36
CA PRO A 223 -12.20 2.73 26.60
C PRO A 223 -13.45 2.22 27.34
N ALA A 224 -14.44 3.08 27.56
CA ALA A 224 -15.68 2.73 28.28
C ALA A 224 -16.42 1.53 27.66
N TYR A 225 -16.35 1.39 26.33
CA TYR A 225 -16.98 0.26 25.65
C TYR A 225 -16.36 -1.10 25.99
N LEU A 226 -15.13 -1.14 26.52
CA LEU A 226 -14.48 -2.37 26.99
C LEU A 226 -14.85 -2.72 28.44
N THR A 227 -15.31 -1.76 29.24
CA THR A 227 -15.71 -1.98 30.65
C THR A 227 -17.17 -2.40 30.79
N GLY A 228 -17.94 -2.44 29.69
CA GLY A 228 -19.37 -2.75 29.70
C GLY A 228 -20.25 -1.55 30.03
N GLU A 229 -19.66 -0.38 30.27
CA GLU A 229 -20.38 0.89 30.32
C GLU A 229 -20.76 1.26 28.88
N ARG A 230 -22.02 1.03 28.51
CA ARG A 230 -22.53 1.53 27.22
C ARG A 230 -22.32 3.03 27.18
N SER A 231 -21.57 3.49 26.17
CA SER A 231 -21.49 4.89 25.77
C SER A 231 -22.91 5.47 25.74
N SER A 232 -23.26 6.28 26.73
CA SER A 232 -24.49 7.05 26.78
C SER A 232 -24.40 8.18 25.76
N ARG A 233 -24.73 7.88 24.51
CA ARG A 233 -25.15 8.90 23.55
C ARG A 233 -26.45 8.48 22.87
N PRO A 234 -27.39 9.42 22.69
CA PRO A 234 -28.72 9.12 22.21
C PRO A 234 -28.65 8.62 20.77
N ALA A 235 -29.51 7.66 20.45
CA ALA A 235 -29.85 7.36 19.07
C ALA A 235 -30.41 8.66 18.46
N GLY A 236 -29.60 9.32 17.64
CA GLY A 236 -30.04 10.45 16.83
C GLY A 236 -30.82 9.92 15.62
N GLU A 237 -31.93 10.59 15.37
CA GLU A 237 -32.92 10.42 14.30
C GLU A 237 -32.33 10.32 12.89
#